data_AF-A0A813M565-F1
#
_entry.id   AF-A0A813M565-F1
#
_cell.length_a   1.000
_cell.length_b   1.000
_cell.length_c   1.000
_cell.angle_alpha   90.00
_cell.angle_beta   90.00
_cell.angle_gamma   90.00
#
_symmetry.space_group_name_H-M   'P 1'
#
loop_
_entity.id
_entity.type
_entity.pdbx_description
1 polymer ?
#
loop_
_entity_poly.entity_id
_entity_poly.type
_entity_poly.pdbx_seq_one_letter_code
_entity_poly.pdbx_strand_id
1 'polypeptide(L)'
;MNQAMSTLHLHRRAIYTVLSSLIVLLFIVLFIQNESIKSRTSIRNELSYSNDKKYVLDKEHKIGEKQSNNYEIYSLKKEWFLDNCLSNFDKNNLKFEEIEDYVQKFQESDKENCRFIYKIFNSMFELDISYGEIRIDDKFLDKVKVWLNNNPDYISQAYKQKIIKIYNKYYNDEMIYNPLRGKRPQSKQTVSEKNYSLDILRESKNGCDFCQESYKINTANEIFDRLETSLSYSAANTFKYDKWHSLIVSRNHDTLFLNEEEIIDLYSLSLKWFEKVNSIDSKAVYPELIWDAMPKSGASQIHTHLQVSMDEKSYYGVMRRWLKASTQYFNENKRDFLDDFILIHKALGLVYEVNNCFVIFTLIPLKDNEVMIIGNDDPESYLTISKLTHRVIRIFVDKIEQYSFSTGMYFPIFGEKKTSYDPSKLEKIYSKILFRSPVANLRSDFNGLDLFTSSVIGVDRYILANRVFTELEKYQ
;
A
#
# COMPACT_ATOMS: atom_id res chain seq x y z
N MET A 1 0.35 -50.47 63.25
CA MET A 1 -0.64 -49.37 63.24
C MET A 1 -0.12 -48.04 62.69
N ASN A 2 1.13 -47.63 62.94
CA ASN A 2 1.63 -46.30 62.53
C ASN A 2 1.89 -46.10 61.01
N GLN A 3 2.08 -47.16 60.23
CA GLN A 3 2.28 -47.06 58.78
C GLN A 3 0.97 -46.88 57.98
N ALA A 4 -0.16 -47.35 58.52
CA ALA A 4 -1.47 -47.23 57.88
C ALA A 4 -2.10 -45.83 58.05
N MET A 5 -1.79 -45.11 59.14
CA MET A 5 -2.25 -43.72 59.32
C MET A 5 -1.50 -42.72 58.42
N SER A 6 -0.21 -42.97 58.15
CA SER A 6 0.63 -42.13 57.29
C SER A 6 0.15 -42.12 55.83
N THR A 7 -0.19 -43.30 55.30
CA THR A 7 -0.70 -43.48 53.93
C THR A 7 -2.10 -42.87 53.74
N LEU A 8 -2.96 -42.94 54.76
CA LEU A 8 -4.29 -42.30 54.73
C LEU A 8 -4.18 -40.76 54.68
N HIS A 9 -3.19 -40.19 55.37
CA HIS A 9 -2.96 -38.74 55.39
C HIS A 9 -2.41 -38.20 54.06
N LEU A 10 -1.55 -38.96 53.38
CA LEU A 10 -1.04 -38.63 52.06
C LEU A 10 -2.15 -38.66 51.00
N HIS A 11 -3.01 -39.69 51.03
CA HIS A 11 -4.14 -39.78 50.10
C HIS A 11 -5.14 -38.65 50.29
N ARG A 12 -5.45 -38.25 51.53
CA ARG A 12 -6.31 -37.09 51.79
C ARG A 12 -5.72 -35.81 51.23
N ARG A 13 -4.42 -35.55 51.41
CA ARG A 13 -3.76 -34.36 50.84
C ARG A 13 -3.80 -34.36 49.32
N ALA A 14 -3.52 -35.49 48.67
CA ALA A 14 -3.60 -35.59 47.21
C ALA A 14 -5.02 -35.33 46.68
N ILE A 15 -6.04 -35.87 47.35
CA ILE A 15 -7.45 -35.64 47.00
C ILE A 15 -7.82 -34.16 47.14
N TYR A 16 -7.41 -33.50 48.23
CA TYR A 16 -7.67 -32.07 48.43
C TYR A 16 -6.95 -31.19 47.37
N THR A 17 -5.71 -31.53 47.00
CA THR A 17 -4.98 -30.78 45.96
C THR A 17 -5.63 -30.93 44.59
N VAL A 18 -6.12 -32.13 44.24
CA VAL A 18 -6.82 -32.35 42.97
C VAL A 18 -8.17 -31.63 42.95
N LEU A 19 -8.93 -31.67 44.04
CA LEU A 19 -10.20 -30.94 44.17
C LEU A 19 -10.00 -29.43 44.11
N SER A 20 -8.97 -28.88 44.77
CA SER A 20 -8.69 -27.44 44.70
C SER A 20 -8.31 -27.01 43.27
N SER A 21 -7.53 -27.81 42.56
CA SER A 21 -7.15 -27.53 41.17
C SER A 21 -8.34 -27.56 40.22
N LEU A 22 -9.28 -28.51 40.42
CA LEU A 22 -10.52 -28.58 39.64
C LEU A 22 -11.44 -27.39 39.90
N ILE A 23 -11.55 -26.92 41.15
CA ILE A 23 -12.34 -25.72 41.49
C ILE A 23 -11.75 -24.48 40.82
N VAL A 24 -10.43 -24.30 40.86
CA VAL A 24 -9.76 -23.17 40.18
C VAL A 24 -9.99 -23.23 38.66
N LEU A 25 -9.90 -24.41 38.06
CA LEU A 25 -10.17 -24.59 36.63
C LEU A 25 -11.62 -24.24 36.28
N LEU A 26 -12.58 -24.63 37.13
CA LEU A 26 -13.99 -24.30 36.96
C LEU A 26 -14.24 -22.78 37.04
N PHE A 27 -13.58 -22.09 37.98
CA PHE A 27 -13.64 -20.63 38.08
C PHE A 27 -13.07 -19.94 36.84
N ILE A 28 -11.96 -20.44 36.29
CA ILE A 28 -11.36 -19.89 35.06
C ILE A 28 -12.32 -20.07 33.87
N VAL A 29 -12.93 -21.26 33.72
CA VAL A 29 -13.90 -21.52 32.64
C VAL A 29 -15.14 -20.63 32.77
N LEU A 30 -15.68 -20.48 33.98
CA LEU A 30 -16.82 -19.60 34.24
C LEU A 30 -16.48 -18.13 33.99
N PHE A 31 -15.26 -17.69 34.33
CA PHE A 31 -14.79 -16.33 34.06
C PHE A 31 -14.67 -16.06 32.55
N ILE A 32 -14.08 -16.99 31.80
CA ILE A 32 -13.95 -16.88 30.33
C ILE A 32 -15.34 -16.89 29.65
N GLN A 33 -16.27 -17.72 30.13
CA GLN A 33 -17.64 -17.73 29.62
C GLN A 33 -18.37 -16.41 29.92
N ASN A 34 -18.17 -15.82 31.10
CA ASN A 34 -18.80 -14.54 31.45
C ASN A 34 -18.25 -13.37 30.62
N GLU A 35 -16.93 -13.32 30.37
CA GLU A 35 -16.31 -12.35 29.47
C GLU A 35 -16.81 -12.52 28.02
N SER A 36 -16.94 -13.75 27.55
CA SER A 36 -17.51 -14.06 26.22
C SER A 36 -18.97 -13.61 26.09
N ILE A 37 -19.78 -13.78 27.14
CA ILE A 37 -21.18 -13.34 27.16
C ILE A 37 -21.24 -11.81 27.13
N LYS A 38 -20.44 -11.11 27.95
CA LYS A 38 -20.38 -9.64 27.97
C LYS A 38 -19.98 -9.07 26.60
N SER A 39 -18.95 -9.63 25.98
CA SER A 39 -18.51 -9.31 24.61
C SER A 39 -19.65 -9.49 23.58
N ARG A 40 -20.37 -10.62 23.64
CA ARG A 40 -21.50 -10.87 22.74
C ARG A 40 -22.67 -9.91 22.95
N THR A 41 -22.98 -9.50 24.19
CA THR A 41 -24.01 -8.49 24.46
C THR A 41 -23.59 -7.09 24.00
N SER A 42 -22.32 -6.70 24.12
CA SER A 42 -21.82 -5.41 23.62
C SER A 42 -21.90 -5.36 22.09
N ILE A 43 -21.44 -6.41 21.40
CA ILE A 43 -21.50 -6.51 19.93
C ILE A 43 -22.95 -6.56 19.44
N ARG A 44 -23.86 -7.24 20.16
CA ARG A 44 -25.28 -7.32 19.79
C ARG A 44 -26.01 -5.99 20.00
N ASN A 45 -25.63 -5.22 21.01
CA ASN A 45 -26.18 -3.89 21.26
C ASN A 45 -25.70 -2.86 20.22
N GLU A 46 -24.42 -2.94 19.79
CA GLU A 46 -23.89 -2.12 18.68
C GLU A 46 -24.53 -2.47 17.34
N LEU A 47 -24.79 -3.76 17.08
CA LEU A 47 -25.48 -4.21 15.86
C LEU A 47 -26.99 -3.88 15.87
N SER A 48 -27.65 -3.86 17.03
CA SER A 48 -29.07 -3.46 17.11
C SER A 48 -29.28 -1.95 16.98
N TYR A 49 -28.31 -1.13 17.41
CA TYR A 49 -28.40 0.33 17.27
C TYR A 49 -28.18 0.81 15.82
N SER A 50 -27.60 -0.04 14.97
CA SER A 50 -27.34 0.21 13.55
C SER A 50 -28.57 -0.04 12.65
N ASN A 51 -29.48 -0.94 13.02
CA ASN A 51 -30.52 -1.44 12.11
C ASN A 51 -31.86 -0.68 12.13
N ASP A 52 -32.06 0.32 13.02
CA ASP A 52 -33.35 1.01 13.18
C ASP A 52 -33.43 2.45 12.62
N LYS A 53 -32.46 2.90 11.81
CA LYS A 53 -32.61 4.15 11.05
C LYS A 53 -32.93 3.88 9.58
N LYS A 54 -34.20 3.57 9.34
CA LYS A 54 -34.86 3.76 8.04
C LYS A 54 -34.93 5.26 7.77
N TYR A 55 -33.90 5.82 7.11
CA TYR A 55 -33.89 7.21 6.70
C TYR A 55 -34.98 7.44 5.66
N VAL A 56 -36.02 8.18 6.08
CA VAL A 56 -36.97 8.84 5.19
C VAL A 56 -36.20 9.96 4.51
N LEU A 57 -35.78 9.75 3.27
CA LEU A 57 -35.29 10.79 2.37
C LEU A 57 -36.50 11.61 1.92
N ASP A 58 -36.83 12.62 2.70
CA ASP A 58 -37.64 13.72 2.21
C ASP A 58 -37.31 15.00 2.98
N LYS A 59 -36.39 15.78 2.40
CA LYS A 59 -36.31 17.25 2.54
C LYS A 59 -35.17 17.78 1.68
N GLU A 60 -35.57 18.50 0.64
CA GLU A 60 -34.77 19.42 -0.15
C GLU A 60 -33.85 20.26 0.77
N HIS A 61 -32.55 19.97 0.76
CA HIS A 61 -31.57 20.84 1.37
C HIS A 61 -31.04 21.81 0.32
N LYS A 62 -31.44 23.07 0.47
CA LYS A 62 -30.77 24.24 -0.09
C LYS A 62 -29.30 24.27 0.38
N ILE A 63 -28.42 23.60 -0.35
CA ILE A 63 -26.97 23.77 -0.30
C ILE A 63 -26.65 24.94 -1.25
N GLY A 64 -26.86 26.16 -0.76
CA GLY A 64 -26.68 27.38 -1.55
C GLY A 64 -25.35 28.07 -1.25
N GLU A 65 -24.55 28.25 -2.29
CA GLU A 65 -23.54 29.31 -2.49
C GLU A 65 -22.17 29.25 -1.80
N LYS A 66 -21.94 28.51 -0.69
CA LYS A 66 -20.58 28.43 -0.09
C LYS A 66 -19.75 27.19 -0.44
N GLN A 67 -20.34 26.18 -1.09
CA GLN A 67 -19.65 24.96 -1.52
C GLN A 67 -19.16 25.01 -2.98
N SER A 68 -19.63 25.94 -3.82
CA SER A 68 -19.28 25.96 -5.25
C SER A 68 -17.80 26.26 -5.49
N ASN A 69 -17.16 27.13 -4.70
CA ASN A 69 -15.76 27.48 -4.88
C ASN A 69 -14.79 26.34 -4.53
N ASN A 70 -15.20 25.38 -3.68
CA ASN A 70 -14.33 24.27 -3.30
C ASN A 70 -14.21 23.19 -4.37
N TYR A 71 -15.11 23.12 -5.36
CA TYR A 71 -14.97 22.14 -6.44
C TYR A 71 -13.91 22.57 -7.47
N GLU A 72 -13.71 23.88 -7.67
CA GLU A 72 -12.72 24.39 -8.63
C GLU A 72 -11.29 24.00 -8.24
N ILE A 73 -10.96 23.95 -6.95
CA ILE A 73 -9.60 23.63 -6.49
C ILE A 73 -9.14 22.23 -6.94
N TYR A 74 -10.06 21.26 -7.03
CA TYR A 74 -9.73 19.89 -7.47
C TYR A 74 -9.38 19.83 -8.96
N SER A 75 -9.86 20.79 -9.76
CA SER A 75 -9.54 20.92 -11.19
C SER A 75 -8.20 21.62 -11.47
N LEU A 76 -7.61 22.27 -10.46
CA LEU A 76 -6.34 22.97 -10.63
C LEU A 76 -5.20 21.98 -10.87
N LYS A 77 -4.35 22.28 -11.85
CA LYS A 77 -3.17 21.48 -12.16
C LYS A 77 -2.06 21.70 -11.13
N LYS A 78 -1.13 20.74 -11.05
CA LYS A 78 0.08 20.81 -10.21
C LYS A 78 0.81 22.16 -10.36
N GLU A 79 0.99 22.62 -11.60
CA GLU A 79 1.75 23.84 -11.92
C GLU A 79 1.15 25.07 -11.24
N TRP A 80 -0.18 25.12 -11.12
CA TRP A 80 -0.86 26.19 -10.40
C TRP A 80 -0.40 26.23 -8.94
N PHE A 81 -0.37 25.10 -8.23
CA PHE A 81 0.06 25.09 -6.83
C PHE A 81 1.54 25.44 -6.68
N LEU A 82 2.40 24.94 -7.58
CA LEU A 82 3.82 25.27 -7.55
C LEU A 82 4.05 26.78 -7.75
N ASP A 83 3.39 27.38 -8.74
CA ASP A 83 3.55 28.79 -9.08
C ASP A 83 2.84 29.73 -8.10
N ASN A 84 1.82 29.25 -7.37
CA ASN A 84 0.99 30.11 -6.51
C ASN A 84 1.21 29.90 -5.01
N CYS A 85 1.53 28.69 -4.57
CA CYS A 85 1.70 28.34 -3.16
C CYS A 85 3.16 28.12 -2.78
N LEU A 86 4.00 27.64 -3.72
CA LEU A 86 5.42 27.35 -3.49
C LEU A 86 6.35 28.20 -4.38
N SER A 87 5.90 29.40 -4.78
CA SER A 87 6.60 30.28 -5.73
C SER A 87 8.00 30.72 -5.30
N ASN A 88 8.31 30.62 -4.00
CA ASN A 88 9.59 31.02 -3.42
C ASN A 88 10.64 29.90 -3.45
N PHE A 89 10.25 28.70 -3.88
CA PHE A 89 11.13 27.54 -3.98
C PHE A 89 11.47 27.26 -5.44
N ASP A 90 12.63 26.67 -5.68
CA ASP A 90 12.96 26.14 -7.00
C ASP A 90 12.12 24.90 -7.26
N LYS A 91 11.07 25.05 -8.08
CA LYS A 91 10.14 23.97 -8.44
C LYS A 91 10.80 22.78 -9.13
N ASN A 92 12.02 22.94 -9.67
CA ASN A 92 12.78 21.84 -10.28
C ASN A 92 13.71 21.13 -9.28
N ASN A 93 13.82 21.63 -8.05
CA ASN A 93 14.76 21.15 -7.04
C ASN A 93 14.15 21.15 -5.64
N LEU A 94 12.85 20.83 -5.54
CA LEU A 94 12.19 20.58 -4.26
C LEU A 94 12.85 19.38 -3.57
N LYS A 95 12.93 19.44 -2.24
CA LYS A 95 13.55 18.43 -1.39
C LYS A 95 12.63 18.08 -0.23
N PHE A 96 12.61 16.80 0.12
CA PHE A 96 11.77 16.34 1.22
C PHE A 96 12.23 16.91 2.58
N GLU A 97 13.51 17.31 2.69
CA GLU A 97 14.06 17.99 3.86
C GLU A 97 13.36 19.32 4.20
N GLU A 98 12.72 19.96 3.22
CA GLU A 98 12.06 21.27 3.30
C GLU A 98 10.53 21.16 3.42
N ILE A 99 9.99 19.95 3.65
CA ILE A 99 8.53 19.72 3.69
C ILE A 99 7.81 20.59 4.75
N GLU A 100 8.47 20.88 5.87
CA GLU A 100 7.97 21.78 6.90
C GLU A 100 7.78 23.19 6.35
N ASP A 101 8.75 23.70 5.60
CA ASP A 101 8.70 25.03 4.99
C ASP A 101 7.56 25.10 3.96
N TYR A 102 7.33 24.03 3.20
CA TYR A 102 6.24 23.96 2.21
C TYR A 102 4.87 24.03 2.90
N VAL A 103 4.67 23.25 3.96
CA VAL A 103 3.43 23.24 4.74
C VAL A 103 3.21 24.59 5.43
N GLN A 104 4.26 25.21 5.96
CA GLN A 104 4.19 26.56 6.54
C GLN A 104 3.79 27.59 5.48
N LYS A 105 4.29 27.49 4.23
CA LYS A 105 3.86 28.40 3.15
C LYS A 105 2.40 28.22 2.74
N PHE A 106 1.85 27.01 2.82
CA PHE A 106 0.40 26.84 2.67
C PHE A 106 -0.39 27.57 3.76
N GLN A 107 0.10 27.51 5.02
CA GLN A 107 -0.53 28.17 6.16
C GLN A 107 -0.51 29.70 6.06
N GLU A 108 0.65 30.26 5.70
CA GLU A 108 0.91 31.70 5.67
C GLU A 108 0.41 32.39 4.39
N SER A 109 -0.02 31.64 3.37
CA SER A 109 -0.37 32.19 2.06
C SER A 109 -1.57 33.16 2.12
N ASP A 110 -1.49 34.23 1.33
CA ASP A 110 -2.62 35.13 1.09
C ASP A 110 -3.71 34.52 0.18
N LYS A 111 -3.40 33.44 -0.53
CA LYS A 111 -4.33 32.75 -1.44
C LYS A 111 -5.18 31.74 -0.68
N GLU A 112 -6.50 31.84 -0.84
CA GLU A 112 -7.47 30.97 -0.16
C GLU A 112 -7.24 29.48 -0.46
N ASN A 113 -6.97 29.14 -1.73
CA ASN A 113 -6.68 27.76 -2.13
C ASN A 113 -5.46 27.18 -1.41
N CYS A 114 -4.38 27.95 -1.23
CA CYS A 114 -3.19 27.48 -0.52
C CYS A 114 -3.49 27.26 0.97
N ARG A 115 -4.24 28.15 1.62
CA ARG A 115 -4.70 27.96 3.00
C ARG A 115 -5.64 26.75 3.13
N PHE A 116 -6.43 26.48 2.09
CA PHE A 116 -7.27 25.28 2.04
C PHE A 116 -6.41 24.01 1.99
N ILE A 117 -5.33 23.99 1.19
CA ILE A 117 -4.35 22.88 1.19
C ILE A 117 -3.78 22.66 2.61
N TYR A 118 -3.40 23.73 3.31
CA TYR A 118 -2.94 23.59 4.71
C TYR A 118 -4.02 22.97 5.61
N LYS A 119 -5.28 23.41 5.48
CA LYS A 119 -6.39 22.88 6.28
C LYS A 119 -6.58 21.37 6.07
N ILE A 120 -6.59 20.91 4.82
CA ILE A 120 -6.74 19.48 4.52
C ILE A 120 -5.48 18.71 4.97
N PHE A 121 -4.28 19.25 4.75
CA PHE A 121 -3.04 18.65 5.23
C PHE A 121 -3.07 18.45 6.75
N ASN A 122 -3.37 19.50 7.51
CA ASN A 122 -3.42 19.45 8.97
C ASN A 122 -4.55 18.54 9.49
N SER A 123 -5.62 18.35 8.71
CA SER A 123 -6.67 17.39 9.08
C SER A 123 -6.21 15.95 8.93
N MET A 124 -5.41 15.63 7.90
CA MET A 124 -5.00 14.26 7.55
C MET A 124 -3.65 13.84 8.14
N PHE A 125 -2.73 14.78 8.28
CA PHE A 125 -1.34 14.52 8.61
C PHE A 125 -0.90 15.27 9.86
N GLU A 126 0.04 14.66 10.57
CA GLU A 126 0.87 15.29 11.59
C GLU A 126 2.32 15.27 11.10
N LEU A 127 3.01 16.39 11.24
CA LEU A 127 4.41 16.57 10.85
C LEU A 127 5.22 16.87 12.11
N ASP A 128 6.21 16.03 12.40
CA ASP A 128 7.14 16.20 13.51
C ASP A 128 8.57 16.32 12.96
N ILE A 129 9.29 17.34 13.43
CA ILE A 129 10.66 17.64 13.05
C ILE A 129 11.52 17.62 14.30
N SER A 130 12.50 16.73 14.30
CA SER A 130 13.45 16.60 15.41
C SER A 130 14.88 16.49 14.90
N TYR A 131 15.84 16.68 15.80
CA TYR A 131 17.26 16.58 15.49
C TYR A 131 17.94 15.56 16.38
N GLY A 132 18.57 14.57 15.75
CA GLY A 132 19.46 13.62 16.43
C GLY A 132 20.88 14.15 16.41
N GLU A 133 21.49 14.33 17.59
CA GLU A 133 22.87 14.77 17.71
C GLU A 133 23.79 13.60 18.12
N ILE A 134 24.97 13.53 17.52
CA ILE A 134 25.98 12.54 17.85
C ILE A 134 27.35 13.18 18.04
N ARG A 135 28.18 12.55 18.87
CA ARG A 135 29.60 12.84 18.97
C ARG A 135 30.38 11.81 18.15
N ILE A 136 31.30 12.28 17.31
CA ILE A 136 32.17 11.42 16.50
C ILE A 136 33.60 11.63 16.97
N ASP A 137 34.22 10.59 17.51
CA ASP A 137 35.63 10.65 17.91
C ASP A 137 36.55 10.74 16.66
N ASP A 138 37.70 11.41 16.75
CA ASP A 138 38.59 11.70 15.61
C ASP A 138 38.93 10.47 14.75
N LYS A 139 39.27 9.35 15.39
CA LYS A 139 39.58 8.09 14.70
C LYS A 139 38.39 7.51 13.93
N PHE A 140 37.17 7.76 14.40
CA PHE A 140 35.96 7.32 13.72
C PHE A 140 35.54 8.30 12.62
N LEU A 141 35.83 9.59 12.77
CA LEU A 141 35.53 10.62 11.77
C LEU A 141 36.15 10.29 10.41
N ASP A 142 37.37 9.75 10.37
CA ASP A 142 38.01 9.33 9.12
C ASP A 142 37.19 8.26 8.38
N LYS A 143 36.58 7.32 9.10
CA LYS A 143 35.68 6.32 8.50
C LYS A 143 34.37 6.93 8.02
N VAL A 144 33.78 7.83 8.81
CA VAL A 144 32.53 8.53 8.45
C VAL A 144 32.73 9.37 7.19
N LYS A 145 33.85 10.11 7.10
CA LYS A 145 34.23 10.88 5.90
C LYS A 145 34.27 9.99 4.66
N VAL A 146 34.88 8.80 4.76
CA VAL A 146 34.91 7.83 3.64
C VAL A 146 33.50 7.35 3.28
N TRP A 147 32.66 7.00 4.24
CA TRP A 147 31.28 6.56 3.97
C TRP A 147 30.41 7.63 3.30
N LEU A 148 30.65 8.90 3.63
CA LEU A 148 29.93 10.05 3.10
C LEU A 148 30.62 10.68 1.89
N ASN A 149 31.55 9.96 1.24
CA ASN A 149 32.30 10.39 0.06
C ASN A 149 33.01 11.75 0.23
N ASN A 150 33.50 12.04 1.43
CA ASN A 150 34.13 13.31 1.80
C ASN A 150 33.27 14.56 1.52
N ASN A 151 31.94 14.41 1.40
CA ASN A 151 31.05 15.53 1.18
C ASN A 151 30.91 16.35 2.48
N PRO A 152 31.30 17.64 2.49
CA PRO A 152 31.31 18.45 3.71
C PRO A 152 29.92 18.66 4.30
N ASP A 153 28.88 18.76 3.47
CA ASP A 153 27.50 18.94 3.91
C ASP A 153 27.00 17.69 4.64
N TYR A 154 27.22 16.50 4.07
CA TYR A 154 26.86 15.24 4.72
C TYR A 154 27.65 15.00 6.01
N ILE A 155 28.93 15.38 6.06
CA ILE A 155 29.74 15.27 7.27
C ILE A 155 29.21 16.21 8.36
N SER A 156 28.80 17.43 8.00
CA SER A 156 28.17 18.37 8.92
C SER A 156 26.84 17.82 9.45
N GLN A 157 25.98 17.34 8.54
CA GLN A 157 24.72 16.68 8.88
C GLN A 157 24.91 15.45 9.78
N ALA A 158 26.05 14.74 9.67
CA ALA A 158 26.31 13.57 10.50
C ALA A 158 26.27 13.90 12.00
N TYR A 159 26.81 15.05 12.40
CA TYR A 159 26.81 15.50 13.81
C TYR A 159 25.43 15.91 14.31
N LYS A 160 24.60 16.48 13.43
CA LYS A 160 23.23 16.93 13.74
C LYS A 160 22.29 16.58 12.59
N GLN A 161 21.60 15.47 12.75
CA GLN A 161 20.76 14.88 11.72
C GLN A 161 19.31 15.36 11.89
N LYS A 162 18.75 15.97 10.84
CA LYS A 162 17.31 16.26 10.76
C LYS A 162 16.54 14.94 10.57
N ILE A 163 15.53 14.72 11.40
CA ILE A 163 14.63 13.58 11.35
C ILE A 163 13.22 14.15 11.14
N ILE A 164 12.57 13.70 10.08
CA ILE A 164 11.23 14.14 9.70
C ILE A 164 10.29 12.95 9.89
N LYS A 165 9.20 13.14 10.62
CA LYS A 165 8.15 12.13 10.73
C LYS A 165 6.84 12.68 10.21
N ILE A 166 6.16 11.87 9.41
CA ILE A 166 4.82 12.18 8.94
C ILE A 166 3.91 11.03 9.35
N TYR A 167 2.85 11.34 10.07
CA TYR A 167 1.84 10.39 10.52
C TYR A 167 0.49 10.72 9.87
N ASN A 168 -0.21 9.70 9.35
CA ASN A 168 -1.58 9.87 8.89
C ASN A 168 -2.58 9.54 10.00
N LYS A 169 -3.41 10.52 10.34
CA LYS A 169 -4.36 10.47 11.46
C LYS A 169 -5.54 9.52 11.25
N TYR A 170 -5.78 9.06 10.02
CA TYR A 170 -6.94 8.23 9.68
C TYR A 170 -6.59 6.75 9.42
N TYR A 171 -5.52 6.46 8.67
CA TYR A 171 -5.08 5.07 8.45
C TYR A 171 -3.94 4.63 9.39
N ASN A 172 -3.46 5.52 10.27
CA ASN A 172 -2.52 5.22 11.34
C ASN A 172 -1.18 4.64 10.89
N ASP A 173 -0.67 5.01 9.72
CA ASP A 173 0.72 4.71 9.34
C ASP A 173 1.60 5.95 9.56
N GLU A 174 2.87 5.69 9.83
CA GLU A 174 3.92 6.68 10.01
C GLU A 174 5.09 6.38 9.07
N MET A 175 5.68 7.44 8.53
CA MET A 175 6.98 7.39 7.86
C MET A 175 7.98 8.26 8.62
N ILE A 176 9.20 7.75 8.74
CA ILE A 176 10.36 8.45 9.26
C ILE A 176 11.36 8.64 8.12
N TYR A 177 11.68 9.89 7.80
CA TYR A 177 12.69 10.25 6.83
C TYR A 177 13.95 10.80 7.54
N ASN A 178 15.09 10.24 7.16
CA ASN A 178 16.40 10.80 7.49
C ASN A 178 17.26 10.79 6.21
N PRO A 179 17.66 11.96 5.70
CA PRO A 179 18.40 12.08 4.43
C PRO A 179 19.74 11.34 4.46
N LEU A 180 20.39 11.26 5.63
CA LEU A 180 21.67 10.57 5.80
C LEU A 180 21.49 9.05 5.82
N ARG A 181 20.28 8.53 6.08
CA ARG A 181 20.00 7.09 6.13
C ARG A 181 20.29 6.40 4.80
N GLY A 182 19.99 7.06 3.68
CA GLY A 182 20.28 6.57 2.34
C GLY A 182 21.78 6.50 2.02
N LYS A 183 22.62 7.19 2.80
CA LYS A 183 24.08 7.26 2.61
C LYS A 183 24.86 6.26 3.46
N ARG A 184 24.17 5.42 4.24
CA ARG A 184 24.82 4.38 5.06
C ARG A 184 25.68 3.45 4.20
N PRO A 185 26.83 2.97 4.71
CA PRO A 185 27.65 2.01 3.99
C PRO A 185 26.84 0.75 3.66
N GLN A 186 26.77 0.43 2.37
CA GLN A 186 26.09 -0.76 1.88
C GLN A 186 27.09 -1.91 1.69
N SER A 187 26.61 -3.15 1.83
CA SER A 187 27.39 -4.32 1.44
C SER A 187 27.66 -4.23 -0.06
N LYS A 188 28.93 -4.38 -0.46
CA LYS A 188 29.28 -4.43 -1.89
C LYS A 188 28.57 -5.62 -2.52
N GLN A 189 27.79 -5.34 -3.54
CA GLN A 189 27.20 -6.37 -4.38
C GLN A 189 28.32 -7.06 -5.17
N THR A 190 28.36 -8.39 -5.13
CA THR A 190 29.43 -9.18 -5.75
C THR A 190 29.12 -9.58 -7.20
N VAL A 191 27.87 -9.45 -7.63
CA VAL A 191 27.38 -9.79 -8.97
C VAL A 191 26.56 -8.65 -9.55
N SER A 192 26.56 -8.49 -10.87
CA SER A 192 25.71 -7.51 -11.55
C SER A 192 24.23 -7.82 -11.30
N GLU A 193 23.46 -6.84 -10.83
CA GLU A 193 22.02 -6.98 -10.56
C GLU A 193 21.25 -7.42 -11.80
N LYS A 194 21.54 -6.78 -12.94
CA LYS A 194 20.93 -7.08 -14.22
C LYS A 194 21.22 -8.52 -14.67
N ASN A 195 22.49 -8.91 -14.66
CA ASN A 195 22.88 -10.25 -15.13
C ASN A 195 22.28 -11.32 -14.22
N TYR A 196 22.32 -11.12 -12.91
CA TYR A 196 21.74 -12.05 -11.94
C TYR A 196 20.23 -12.23 -12.14
N SER A 197 19.50 -11.13 -12.36
CA SER A 197 18.06 -11.19 -12.63
C SER A 197 17.73 -11.88 -13.95
N LEU A 198 18.53 -11.65 -15.00
CA LEU A 198 18.38 -12.32 -16.30
C LEU A 198 18.70 -13.82 -16.23
N ASP A 199 19.68 -14.22 -15.41
CA ASP A 199 20.03 -15.62 -15.20
C ASP A 199 18.87 -16.36 -14.50
N ILE A 200 18.29 -15.79 -13.44
CA ILE A 200 17.08 -16.33 -12.78
C ILE A 200 15.95 -16.51 -13.79
N LEU A 201 15.71 -15.50 -14.62
CA LEU A 201 14.66 -15.55 -15.63
C LEU A 201 14.88 -16.70 -16.62
N ARG A 202 16.09 -16.83 -17.16
CA ARG A 202 16.44 -17.90 -18.11
C ARG A 202 16.29 -19.28 -17.48
N GLU A 203 16.80 -19.46 -16.26
CA GLU A 203 16.78 -20.75 -15.56
C GLU A 203 15.36 -21.19 -15.22
N SER A 204 14.51 -20.26 -14.82
CA SER A 204 13.11 -20.52 -14.43
C SER A 204 12.21 -21.03 -15.57
N LYS A 205 12.64 -20.87 -16.83
CA LYS A 205 11.85 -21.32 -17.99
C LYS A 205 11.83 -22.83 -18.12
N ASN A 206 12.89 -23.50 -17.68
CA ASN A 206 13.03 -24.94 -17.80
C ASN A 206 12.04 -25.65 -16.87
N GLY A 207 11.10 -26.40 -17.45
CA GLY A 207 10.09 -27.12 -16.67
C GLY A 207 9.00 -26.22 -16.05
N CYS A 208 8.85 -24.98 -16.54
CA CYS A 208 7.80 -24.08 -16.07
C CYS A 208 6.41 -24.64 -16.40
N ASP A 209 5.56 -24.80 -15.37
CA ASP A 209 4.19 -25.30 -15.52
C ASP A 209 3.27 -24.31 -16.24
N PHE A 210 3.63 -23.03 -16.29
CA PHE A 210 2.82 -21.96 -16.89
C PHE A 210 3.12 -21.73 -18.38
N CYS A 211 4.16 -22.38 -18.92
CA CYS A 211 4.50 -22.29 -20.33
C CYS A 211 3.46 -22.98 -21.22
N GLN A 212 3.42 -22.55 -22.49
CA GLN A 212 2.42 -22.96 -23.49
C GLN A 212 2.27 -24.49 -23.64
N GLU A 213 3.35 -25.24 -23.47
CA GLU A 213 3.37 -26.70 -23.60
C GLU A 213 2.79 -27.42 -22.37
N SER A 214 2.76 -26.76 -21.20
CA SER A 214 2.48 -27.38 -19.91
C SER A 214 1.18 -26.90 -19.26
N TYR A 215 0.77 -25.65 -19.51
CA TYR A 215 -0.26 -25.00 -18.68
C TYR A 215 -1.59 -25.73 -18.61
N LYS A 216 -2.04 -26.37 -19.69
CA LYS A 216 -3.30 -27.12 -19.70
C LYS A 216 -3.25 -28.39 -18.86
N ILE A 217 -2.06 -28.95 -18.63
CA ILE A 217 -1.85 -30.23 -17.96
C ILE A 217 -1.46 -29.97 -16.50
N ASN A 218 -0.60 -28.99 -16.25
CA ASN A 218 0.06 -28.77 -14.96
C ASN A 218 -0.57 -27.66 -14.12
N THR A 219 -1.71 -27.10 -14.53
CA THR A 219 -2.43 -26.09 -13.72
C THR A 219 -3.90 -26.45 -13.56
N ALA A 220 -4.50 -26.07 -12.44
CA ALA A 220 -5.90 -26.34 -12.15
C ALA A 220 -6.85 -25.38 -12.89
N ASN A 221 -8.07 -25.84 -13.17
CA ASN A 221 -9.16 -25.01 -13.68
C ASN A 221 -10.04 -24.53 -12.51
N GLU A 222 -10.69 -23.37 -12.69
CA GLU A 222 -11.84 -23.03 -11.86
C GLU A 222 -13.06 -23.90 -12.24
N ILE A 223 -14.12 -23.87 -11.42
CA ILE A 223 -15.36 -24.62 -11.69
C ILE A 223 -16.09 -24.17 -12.98
N PHE A 224 -15.67 -23.03 -13.55
CA PHE A 224 -16.16 -22.49 -14.80
C PHE A 224 -15.12 -22.54 -15.92
N ASP A 225 -14.15 -23.45 -15.79
CA ASP A 225 -13.02 -23.62 -16.68
C ASP A 225 -12.12 -22.37 -16.77
N ARG A 226 -11.23 -22.34 -17.76
CA ARG A 226 -10.32 -21.22 -18.00
C ARG A 226 -11.00 -20.13 -18.80
N LEU A 227 -10.72 -18.90 -18.43
CA LEU A 227 -10.87 -17.75 -19.31
C LEU A 227 -9.56 -17.58 -20.07
N GLU A 228 -9.60 -17.45 -21.38
CA GLU A 228 -8.41 -17.38 -22.22
C GLU A 228 -8.49 -16.23 -23.23
N THR A 229 -7.35 -15.61 -23.50
CA THR A 229 -7.11 -14.71 -24.63
C THR A 229 -5.89 -15.21 -25.43
N SER A 230 -5.51 -14.46 -26.47
CA SER A 230 -4.26 -14.72 -27.19
C SER A 230 -3.00 -14.37 -26.39
N LEU A 231 -3.12 -13.61 -25.28
CA LEU A 231 -1.98 -13.10 -24.50
C LEU A 231 -1.95 -13.62 -23.06
N SER A 232 -3.07 -14.06 -22.50
CA SER A 232 -3.14 -14.58 -21.13
C SER A 232 -4.23 -15.65 -20.94
N TYR A 233 -4.22 -16.31 -19.78
CA TYR A 233 -5.23 -17.28 -19.38
C TYR A 233 -5.41 -17.31 -17.87
N SER A 234 -6.57 -17.79 -17.40
CA SER A 234 -6.80 -18.04 -15.97
C SER A 234 -6.43 -19.48 -15.57
N ALA A 235 -6.00 -19.64 -14.32
CA ALA A 235 -5.84 -20.93 -13.67
C ALA A 235 -6.34 -20.83 -12.22
N ALA A 236 -6.98 -21.86 -11.68
CA ALA A 236 -7.29 -21.87 -10.25
C ALA A 236 -6.00 -21.98 -9.44
N ASN A 237 -5.90 -21.21 -8.35
CA ASN A 237 -4.80 -21.45 -7.43
C ASN A 237 -5.08 -22.77 -6.68
N THR A 238 -4.16 -23.73 -6.77
CA THR A 238 -4.29 -25.03 -6.09
C THR A 238 -4.26 -24.88 -4.56
N PHE A 239 -3.59 -23.84 -4.06
CA PHE A 239 -3.43 -23.53 -2.64
C PHE A 239 -4.11 -22.20 -2.32
N LYS A 240 -5.44 -22.21 -2.36
CA LYS A 240 -6.28 -21.02 -2.15
C LYS A 240 -6.12 -20.47 -0.72
N TYR A 241 -6.01 -19.14 -0.59
CA TYR A 241 -6.13 -18.46 0.70
C TYR A 241 -7.55 -17.92 0.94
N ASP A 242 -8.37 -17.82 -0.12
CA ASP A 242 -9.79 -17.46 -0.06
C ASP A 242 -10.62 -18.33 -1.01
N LYS A 243 -11.94 -18.40 -0.80
CA LYS A 243 -12.91 -19.16 -1.60
C LYS A 243 -12.69 -18.93 -3.10
N TRP A 244 -12.63 -17.67 -3.51
CA TRP A 244 -12.29 -17.27 -4.86
C TRP A 244 -10.86 -16.74 -4.87
N HIS A 245 -9.93 -17.60 -5.28
CA HIS A 245 -8.53 -17.26 -5.49
C HIS A 245 -8.01 -17.99 -6.74
N SER A 246 -7.61 -17.23 -7.75
CA SER A 246 -7.08 -17.73 -9.02
C SER A 246 -5.82 -16.98 -9.43
N LEU A 247 -5.23 -17.43 -10.52
CA LEU A 247 -4.11 -16.83 -11.21
C LEU A 247 -4.57 -16.32 -12.57
N ILE A 248 -4.08 -15.15 -12.98
CA ILE A 248 -4.15 -14.64 -14.36
C ILE A 248 -2.72 -14.63 -14.90
N VAL A 249 -2.44 -15.53 -15.84
CA VAL A 249 -1.09 -15.91 -16.23
C VAL A 249 -0.82 -15.42 -17.65
N SER A 250 0.30 -14.74 -17.85
CA SER A 250 0.72 -14.31 -19.19
C SER A 250 1.06 -15.54 -20.04
N ARG A 251 0.95 -15.46 -21.37
CA ARG A 251 1.56 -16.47 -22.25
C ARG A 251 3.07 -16.24 -22.42
N ASN A 252 3.54 -15.03 -22.14
CA ASN A 252 4.95 -14.68 -22.14
C ASN A 252 5.57 -14.98 -20.77
N HIS A 253 6.62 -15.81 -20.77
CA HIS A 253 7.37 -16.18 -19.57
C HIS A 253 8.17 -15.01 -18.99
N ASP A 254 8.53 -14.02 -19.82
CA ASP A 254 9.39 -12.92 -19.43
C ASP A 254 8.69 -11.91 -18.51
N THR A 255 8.90 -12.03 -17.20
CA THR A 255 8.29 -11.12 -16.20
C THR A 255 8.87 -9.71 -16.17
N LEU A 256 10.04 -9.48 -16.79
CA LEU A 256 10.65 -8.15 -16.81
C LEU A 256 10.29 -7.38 -18.08
N PHE A 257 10.09 -8.10 -19.18
CA PHE A 257 9.92 -7.53 -20.52
C PHE A 257 8.54 -7.83 -21.13
N LEU A 258 7.49 -7.62 -20.34
CA LEU A 258 6.12 -7.54 -20.87
C LEU A 258 5.93 -6.21 -21.61
N ASN A 259 5.28 -6.28 -22.77
CA ASN A 259 4.84 -5.11 -23.51
C ASN A 259 3.53 -4.53 -22.94
N GLU A 260 3.13 -3.36 -23.45
CA GLU A 260 1.94 -2.65 -22.98
C GLU A 260 0.65 -3.46 -23.19
N GLU A 261 0.50 -4.12 -24.34
CA GLU A 261 -0.69 -4.91 -24.67
C GLU A 261 -0.84 -6.12 -23.73
N GLU A 262 0.27 -6.75 -23.35
CA GLU A 262 0.29 -7.87 -22.42
C GLU A 262 -0.19 -7.45 -21.02
N ILE A 263 0.24 -6.30 -20.51
CA ILE A 263 -0.24 -5.80 -19.21
C ILE A 263 -1.71 -5.42 -19.27
N ILE A 264 -2.14 -4.74 -20.35
CA ILE A 264 -3.56 -4.41 -20.56
C ILE A 264 -4.41 -5.67 -20.62
N ASP A 265 -3.95 -6.73 -21.28
CA ASP A 265 -4.68 -7.99 -21.41
C ASP A 265 -4.78 -8.74 -20.07
N LEU A 266 -3.69 -8.85 -19.30
CA LEU A 266 -3.68 -9.43 -17.96
C LEU A 266 -4.70 -8.75 -17.04
N TYR A 267 -4.72 -7.42 -17.09
CA TYR A 267 -5.64 -6.60 -16.33
C TYR A 267 -7.08 -6.87 -16.82
N SER A 268 -7.33 -6.71 -18.12
CA SER A 268 -8.67 -6.93 -18.71
C SER A 268 -9.23 -8.32 -18.43
N LEU A 269 -8.39 -9.37 -18.46
CA LEU A 269 -8.80 -10.73 -18.13
C LEU A 269 -9.11 -10.89 -16.63
N SER A 270 -8.42 -10.15 -15.76
CA SER A 270 -8.72 -10.09 -14.33
C SER A 270 -10.13 -9.53 -14.08
N LEU A 271 -10.53 -8.46 -14.77
CA LEU A 271 -11.90 -7.91 -14.66
C LEU A 271 -12.95 -8.93 -15.12
N LYS A 272 -12.73 -9.59 -16.26
CA LYS A 272 -13.62 -10.66 -16.75
C LYS A 272 -13.71 -11.81 -15.75
N TRP A 273 -12.61 -12.12 -15.06
CA TRP A 273 -12.61 -13.12 -14.01
C TRP A 273 -13.46 -12.68 -12.81
N PHE A 274 -13.36 -11.42 -12.36
CA PHE A 274 -14.23 -10.88 -11.31
C PHE A 274 -15.72 -10.91 -11.70
N GLU A 275 -16.05 -10.51 -12.93
CA GLU A 275 -17.41 -10.62 -13.49
C GLU A 275 -17.92 -12.06 -13.46
N LYS A 276 -17.07 -13.00 -13.88
CA LYS A 276 -17.43 -14.41 -13.93
C LYS A 276 -17.68 -14.98 -12.54
N VAL A 277 -16.81 -14.67 -11.57
CA VAL A 277 -16.98 -15.07 -10.17
C VAL A 277 -18.27 -14.48 -9.60
N ASN A 278 -18.50 -13.18 -9.74
CA ASN A 278 -19.72 -12.54 -9.23
C ASN A 278 -21.00 -13.10 -9.88
N SER A 279 -20.95 -13.49 -11.16
CA SER A 279 -22.10 -14.11 -11.84
C SER A 279 -22.49 -15.48 -11.27
N ILE A 280 -21.54 -16.19 -10.67
CA ILE A 280 -21.73 -17.52 -10.07
C ILE A 280 -22.01 -17.39 -8.57
N ASP A 281 -21.36 -16.43 -7.93
CA ASP A 281 -21.48 -16.13 -6.52
C ASP A 281 -21.65 -14.62 -6.32
N SER A 282 -22.91 -14.17 -6.39
CA SER A 282 -23.29 -12.76 -6.24
C SER A 282 -22.86 -12.11 -4.92
N LYS A 283 -22.45 -12.90 -3.92
CA LYS A 283 -21.92 -12.38 -2.65
C LYS A 283 -20.45 -11.99 -2.74
N ALA A 284 -19.69 -12.56 -3.67
CA ALA A 284 -18.28 -12.22 -3.88
C ALA A 284 -18.20 -10.84 -4.57
N VAL A 285 -17.85 -9.82 -3.79
CA VAL A 285 -17.94 -8.40 -4.21
C VAL A 285 -16.70 -7.58 -3.86
N TYR A 286 -15.72 -8.13 -3.15
CA TYR A 286 -14.50 -7.43 -2.77
C TYR A 286 -13.29 -7.95 -3.56
N PRO A 287 -13.05 -7.43 -4.78
CA PRO A 287 -11.94 -7.88 -5.62
C PRO A 287 -10.58 -7.34 -5.16
N GLU A 288 -9.56 -8.16 -5.33
CA GLU A 288 -8.15 -7.82 -5.14
C GLU A 288 -7.31 -8.46 -6.24
N LEU A 289 -6.25 -7.76 -6.63
CA LEU A 289 -5.24 -8.23 -7.57
C LEU A 289 -3.86 -7.99 -6.98
N ILE A 290 -3.02 -9.01 -6.96
CA ILE A 290 -1.63 -8.96 -6.47
C ILE A 290 -0.70 -9.45 -7.57
N TRP A 291 0.47 -8.85 -7.71
CA TRP A 291 1.51 -9.32 -8.63
C TRP A 291 2.90 -9.12 -8.04
N ASP A 292 3.62 -10.22 -7.84
CA ASP A 292 5.01 -10.23 -7.42
C ASP A 292 5.91 -10.64 -8.60
N ALA A 293 6.97 -9.87 -8.84
CA ALA A 293 8.00 -10.17 -9.83
C ALA A 293 9.37 -10.38 -9.17
N MET A 294 10.01 -11.52 -9.50
CA MET A 294 11.29 -12.02 -8.96
C MET A 294 11.26 -12.54 -7.51
N PRO A 295 12.23 -13.38 -7.09
CA PRO A 295 12.19 -13.99 -5.75
C PRO A 295 12.20 -12.99 -4.59
N LYS A 296 12.77 -11.79 -4.80
CA LYS A 296 12.89 -10.76 -3.76
C LYS A 296 11.55 -10.15 -3.34
N SER A 297 10.54 -10.21 -4.21
CA SER A 297 9.16 -9.82 -3.91
C SER A 297 8.32 -10.97 -3.35
N GLY A 298 8.85 -12.20 -3.33
CA GLY A 298 8.13 -13.39 -2.86
C GLY A 298 7.53 -14.25 -3.97
N ALA A 299 7.82 -13.95 -5.24
CA ALA A 299 7.35 -14.78 -6.36
C ALA A 299 7.90 -16.21 -6.26
N SER A 300 7.00 -17.20 -6.08
CA SER A 300 7.36 -18.62 -6.07
C SER A 300 7.51 -19.22 -7.47
N GLN A 301 6.94 -18.56 -8.48
CA GLN A 301 7.10 -18.85 -9.90
C GLN A 301 7.52 -17.57 -10.60
N ILE A 302 8.58 -17.63 -11.41
CA ILE A 302 9.11 -16.42 -12.08
C ILE A 302 8.24 -15.99 -13.26
N HIS A 303 7.57 -16.94 -13.91
CA HIS A 303 6.65 -16.65 -15.00
C HIS A 303 5.56 -15.67 -14.54
N THR A 304 5.29 -14.63 -15.33
CA THR A 304 4.29 -13.59 -14.99
C THR A 304 2.92 -14.18 -14.68
N HIS A 305 2.48 -13.99 -13.44
CA HIS A 305 1.13 -14.30 -13.02
C HIS A 305 0.66 -13.28 -11.98
N LEU A 306 -0.57 -12.83 -12.15
CA LEU A 306 -1.30 -12.05 -11.16
C LEU A 306 -2.10 -13.03 -10.31
N GLN A 307 -2.14 -12.82 -9.01
CA GLN A 307 -3.09 -13.47 -8.13
C GLN A 307 -4.35 -12.60 -8.05
N VAL A 308 -5.51 -13.19 -8.31
CA VAL A 308 -6.81 -12.51 -8.23
C VAL A 308 -7.68 -13.20 -7.19
N SER A 309 -8.38 -12.41 -6.38
CA SER A 309 -9.29 -12.94 -5.37
C SER A 309 -10.54 -12.08 -5.21
N MET A 310 -11.61 -12.68 -4.68
CA MET A 310 -12.83 -11.96 -4.29
C MET A 310 -13.39 -12.51 -2.98
N ASP A 311 -13.44 -11.65 -1.96
CA ASP A 311 -14.10 -11.98 -0.69
C ASP A 311 -15.59 -11.58 -0.72
N GLU A 312 -16.39 -12.23 0.12
CA GLU A 312 -17.82 -11.98 0.25
C GLU A 312 -18.17 -10.91 1.31
N LYS A 313 -17.29 -10.66 2.29
CA LYS A 313 -17.63 -9.85 3.48
C LYS A 313 -16.91 -8.52 3.53
N SER A 314 -15.73 -8.43 2.92
CA SER A 314 -14.84 -7.32 3.13
C SER A 314 -13.66 -7.26 2.20
N TYR A 315 -13.08 -6.07 2.13
CA TYR A 315 -11.69 -5.94 1.72
C TYR A 315 -10.70 -6.71 2.61
N TYR A 316 -9.54 -7.05 2.05
CA TYR A 316 -8.42 -7.64 2.79
C TYR A 316 -7.69 -6.60 3.66
N GLY A 317 -6.81 -7.08 4.54
CA GLY A 317 -6.26 -6.35 5.70
C GLY A 317 -5.93 -4.87 5.49
N VAL A 318 -5.01 -4.55 4.57
CA VAL A 318 -4.56 -3.16 4.33
C VAL A 318 -5.72 -2.28 3.88
N MET A 319 -6.55 -2.79 2.98
CA MET A 319 -7.68 -2.06 2.40
C MET A 319 -8.79 -1.76 3.38
N ARG A 320 -9.03 -2.63 4.37
CA ARG A 320 -9.95 -2.31 5.47
C ARG A 320 -9.52 -1.06 6.23
N ARG A 321 -8.21 -0.81 6.37
CA ARG A 321 -7.70 0.41 7.04
C ARG A 321 -8.02 1.65 6.20
N TRP A 322 -7.83 1.58 4.89
CA TRP A 322 -8.17 2.67 3.97
C TRP A 322 -9.68 2.94 3.94
N LEU A 323 -10.52 1.90 3.95
CA LEU A 323 -11.97 2.08 4.00
C LEU A 323 -12.39 2.77 5.30
N LYS A 324 -11.88 2.32 6.46
CA LYS A 324 -12.14 2.97 7.74
C LYS A 324 -11.68 4.42 7.75
N ALA A 325 -10.50 4.70 7.21
CA ALA A 325 -9.97 6.04 7.08
C ALA A 325 -10.90 6.93 6.23
N SER A 326 -11.36 6.43 5.08
CA SER A 326 -12.31 7.15 4.21
C SER A 326 -13.62 7.46 4.93
N THR A 327 -14.23 6.46 5.55
CA THR A 327 -15.49 6.63 6.29
C THR A 327 -15.34 7.61 7.45
N GLN A 328 -14.28 7.49 8.25
CA GLN A 328 -14.03 8.40 9.37
C GLN A 328 -13.77 9.84 8.88
N TYR A 329 -12.91 9.98 7.86
CA TYR A 329 -12.60 11.29 7.26
C TYR A 329 -13.86 11.98 6.77
N PHE A 330 -14.69 11.28 6.01
CA PHE A 330 -15.95 11.82 5.51
C PHE A 330 -16.88 12.21 6.64
N ASN A 331 -16.99 11.40 7.69
CA ASN A 331 -17.85 11.71 8.84
C ASN A 331 -17.46 13.02 9.53
N GLU A 332 -16.16 13.26 9.72
CA GLU A 332 -15.62 14.44 10.40
C GLU A 332 -15.56 15.68 9.49
N ASN A 333 -15.23 15.50 8.21
CA ASN A 333 -14.87 16.60 7.31
C ASN A 333 -15.90 16.89 6.22
N LYS A 334 -16.82 15.96 5.95
CA LYS A 334 -17.79 16.01 4.83
C LYS A 334 -17.13 16.21 3.47
N ARG A 335 -15.92 15.66 3.28
CA ARG A 335 -15.12 15.69 2.05
C ARG A 335 -14.63 14.27 1.74
N ASP A 336 -14.34 14.01 0.47
CA ASP A 336 -13.80 12.73 0.03
C ASP A 336 -12.33 12.60 0.47
N PHE A 337 -12.02 11.46 1.08
CA PHE A 337 -10.67 11.20 1.61
C PHE A 337 -9.62 11.08 0.49
N LEU A 338 -9.95 10.40 -0.61
CA LEU A 338 -9.01 10.18 -1.69
C LEU A 338 -8.81 11.44 -2.54
N ASP A 339 -9.85 12.25 -2.76
CA ASP A 339 -9.70 13.52 -3.45
C ASP A 339 -8.82 14.50 -2.67
N ASP A 340 -9.02 14.64 -1.35
CA ASP A 340 -8.16 15.48 -0.51
C ASP A 340 -6.73 14.90 -0.42
N PHE A 341 -6.59 13.56 -0.36
CA PHE A 341 -5.30 12.89 -0.43
C PHE A 341 -4.55 13.25 -1.73
N ILE A 342 -5.20 13.08 -2.89
CA ILE A 342 -4.61 13.42 -4.20
C ILE A 342 -4.26 14.90 -4.26
N LEU A 343 -5.16 15.77 -3.79
CA LEU A 343 -5.01 17.22 -3.83
C LEU A 343 -3.80 17.69 -3.02
N ILE A 344 -3.57 17.16 -1.82
CA ILE A 344 -2.38 17.46 -1.01
C ILE A 344 -1.10 17.12 -1.78
N HIS A 345 -1.02 15.90 -2.33
CA HIS A 345 0.18 15.46 -3.05
C HIS A 345 0.36 16.25 -4.36
N LYS A 346 -0.73 16.61 -5.03
CA LYS A 346 -0.71 17.47 -6.23
C LYS A 346 -0.18 18.86 -5.89
N ALA A 347 -0.66 19.45 -4.79
CA ALA A 347 -0.20 20.76 -4.33
C ALA A 347 1.28 20.77 -3.91
N LEU A 348 1.76 19.64 -3.40
CA LEU A 348 3.17 19.42 -3.05
C LEU A 348 4.05 19.06 -4.25
N GLY A 349 3.52 18.94 -5.48
CA GLY A 349 4.32 18.59 -6.65
C GLY A 349 4.64 17.10 -6.82
N LEU A 350 4.03 16.23 -6.02
CA LEU A 350 4.31 14.78 -5.96
C LEU A 350 3.35 13.94 -6.82
N VAL A 351 2.67 14.57 -7.79
CA VAL A 351 1.70 13.93 -8.67
C VAL A 351 2.03 14.17 -10.15
N TYR A 352 1.89 13.12 -10.94
CA TYR A 352 1.77 13.19 -12.40
C TYR A 352 0.36 12.78 -12.78
N GLU A 353 -0.32 13.61 -13.58
CA GLU A 353 -1.74 13.48 -13.90
C GLU A 353 -1.92 13.28 -15.41
N VAL A 354 -2.70 12.27 -15.79
CA VAL A 354 -3.12 12.00 -17.18
C VAL A 354 -4.48 11.33 -17.18
N ASN A 355 -5.42 11.83 -17.98
CA ASN A 355 -6.80 11.30 -18.09
C ASN A 355 -7.47 11.01 -16.72
N ASN A 356 -7.38 11.98 -15.79
CA ASN A 356 -7.90 11.85 -14.41
C ASN A 356 -7.34 10.65 -13.61
N CYS A 357 -6.21 10.09 -14.05
CA CYS A 357 -5.41 9.14 -13.29
C CYS A 357 -4.16 9.82 -12.77
N PHE A 358 -3.74 9.43 -11.57
CA PHE A 358 -2.70 10.10 -10.80
C PHE A 358 -1.61 9.12 -10.43
N VAL A 359 -0.39 9.32 -10.92
CA VAL A 359 0.81 8.66 -10.40
C VAL A 359 1.34 9.50 -9.25
N ILE A 360 1.38 8.94 -8.04
CA ILE A 360 1.60 9.64 -6.79
C ILE A 360 2.83 9.06 -6.07
N PHE A 361 3.76 9.95 -5.72
CA PHE A 361 4.80 9.66 -4.74
C PHE A 361 4.32 10.10 -3.37
N THR A 362 3.69 9.17 -2.65
CA THR A 362 3.06 9.43 -1.35
C THR A 362 4.04 9.99 -0.31
N LEU A 363 3.53 10.80 0.61
CA LEU A 363 4.26 11.32 1.78
C LEU A 363 4.64 10.23 2.78
N ILE A 364 3.84 9.16 2.86
CA ILE A 364 4.04 8.02 3.76
C ILE A 364 4.11 6.74 2.90
N PRO A 365 5.22 6.50 2.19
CA PRO A 365 5.40 5.26 1.45
C PRO A 365 5.76 4.10 2.38
N LEU A 366 5.37 2.88 2.01
CA LEU A 366 5.79 1.68 2.74
C LEU A 366 7.31 1.49 2.68
N LYS A 367 7.94 1.89 1.56
CA LYS A 367 9.38 1.82 1.31
C LYS A 367 9.83 2.83 0.25
N ASP A 368 11.14 3.03 0.13
CA ASP A 368 11.78 4.09 -0.67
C ASP A 368 11.18 4.24 -2.07
N ASN A 369 10.94 3.11 -2.75
CA ASN A 369 10.53 3.04 -4.15
C ASN A 369 9.04 2.72 -4.35
N GLU A 370 8.17 3.05 -3.39
CA GLU A 370 6.72 2.93 -3.57
C GLU A 370 6.20 4.01 -4.52
N VAL A 371 5.42 3.58 -5.51
CA VAL A 371 4.62 4.39 -6.42
C VAL A 371 3.16 3.98 -6.27
N MET A 372 2.26 4.96 -6.21
CA MET A 372 0.82 4.74 -6.19
C MET A 372 0.19 5.27 -7.48
N ILE A 373 -0.79 4.56 -8.03
CA ILE A 373 -1.58 5.00 -9.19
C ILE A 373 -3.04 4.97 -8.77
N ILE A 374 -3.75 6.08 -8.88
CA ILE A 374 -5.18 6.18 -8.55
C ILE A 374 -5.95 6.64 -9.78
N GLY A 375 -7.12 6.07 -10.03
CA GLY A 375 -8.05 6.53 -11.06
C GLY A 375 -9.49 6.23 -10.67
N ASN A 376 -10.44 6.74 -11.45
CA ASN A 376 -11.86 6.49 -11.18
C ASN A 376 -12.25 5.06 -11.56
N ASP A 377 -13.43 4.65 -11.13
CA ASP A 377 -14.01 3.33 -11.42
C ASP A 377 -14.76 3.33 -12.75
N ASP A 378 -13.99 3.48 -13.84
CA ASP A 378 -14.51 3.53 -15.19
C ASP A 378 -13.52 2.90 -16.20
N PRO A 379 -13.99 2.50 -17.40
CA PRO A 379 -13.14 1.84 -18.40
C PRO A 379 -11.95 2.66 -18.89
N GLU A 380 -12.07 3.99 -18.99
CA GLU A 380 -10.99 4.86 -19.46
C GLU A 380 -9.88 4.97 -18.41
N SER A 381 -10.27 5.17 -17.15
CA SER A 381 -9.35 5.13 -16.01
C SER A 381 -8.65 3.79 -15.90
N TYR A 382 -9.37 2.68 -16.10
CA TYR A 382 -8.79 1.34 -16.04
C TYR A 382 -7.71 1.12 -17.11
N LEU A 383 -8.00 1.50 -18.35
CA LEU A 383 -7.03 1.45 -19.44
C LEU A 383 -5.80 2.32 -19.13
N THR A 384 -6.04 3.53 -18.63
CA THR A 384 -4.98 4.48 -18.27
C THR A 384 -4.09 3.94 -17.15
N ILE A 385 -4.66 3.36 -16.09
CA ILE A 385 -3.90 2.72 -15.00
C ILE A 385 -3.06 1.56 -15.52
N SER A 386 -3.60 0.74 -16.42
CA SER A 386 -2.88 -0.40 -17.01
C SER A 386 -1.66 0.08 -17.80
N LYS A 387 -1.83 1.12 -18.62
CA LYS A 387 -0.75 1.76 -19.37
C LYS A 387 0.29 2.39 -18.45
N LEU A 388 -0.14 3.15 -17.44
CA LEU A 388 0.75 3.77 -16.46
C LEU A 388 1.54 2.71 -15.68
N THR A 389 0.92 1.60 -15.31
CA THR A 389 1.58 0.47 -14.64
C THR A 389 2.72 -0.08 -15.51
N HIS A 390 2.44 -0.37 -16.79
CA HIS A 390 3.47 -0.76 -17.75
C HIS A 390 4.61 0.25 -17.80
N ARG A 391 4.30 1.54 -17.98
CA ARG A 391 5.32 2.59 -18.12
C ARG A 391 6.17 2.74 -16.86
N VAL A 392 5.55 2.73 -15.68
CA VAL A 392 6.27 2.79 -14.39
C VAL A 392 7.21 1.59 -14.25
N ILE A 393 6.74 0.37 -14.53
CA ILE A 393 7.59 -0.83 -14.51
C ILE A 393 8.77 -0.68 -15.47
N ARG A 394 8.54 -0.24 -16.71
CA ARG A 394 9.62 -0.03 -17.69
C ARG A 394 10.63 1.02 -17.23
N ILE A 395 10.18 2.13 -16.65
CA ILE A 395 11.09 3.16 -16.11
C ILE A 395 11.97 2.56 -15.01
N PHE A 396 11.40 1.81 -14.08
CA PHE A 396 12.18 1.22 -12.99
C PHE A 396 13.15 0.14 -13.49
N VAL A 397 12.72 -0.73 -14.40
CA VAL A 397 13.54 -1.80 -14.98
C VAL A 397 14.65 -1.25 -15.87
N ASP A 398 14.33 -0.32 -16.78
CA ASP A 398 15.26 0.14 -17.82
C ASP A 398 16.12 1.31 -17.41
N LYS A 399 15.61 2.19 -16.54
CA LYS A 399 16.30 3.44 -16.17
C LYS A 399 16.82 3.41 -14.75
N ILE A 400 16.10 2.78 -13.81
CA ILE A 400 16.47 2.73 -12.38
C ILE A 400 17.19 1.43 -12.02
N GLU A 401 17.13 0.42 -12.89
CA GLU A 401 17.73 -0.91 -12.72
C GLU A 401 17.19 -1.66 -11.49
N GLN A 402 15.88 -1.54 -11.25
CA GLN A 402 15.15 -2.36 -10.26
C GLN A 402 14.30 -3.40 -10.96
N TYR A 403 14.61 -4.68 -10.72
CA TYR A 403 14.02 -5.82 -11.42
C TYR A 403 13.03 -6.61 -10.58
N SER A 404 12.85 -6.27 -9.31
CA SER A 404 11.87 -6.92 -8.45
C SER A 404 10.88 -5.91 -7.91
N PHE A 405 9.60 -6.27 -7.93
CA PHE A 405 8.53 -5.44 -7.41
C PHE A 405 7.37 -6.29 -6.90
N SER A 406 6.60 -5.72 -5.98
CA SER A 406 5.31 -6.21 -5.52
C SER A 406 4.25 -5.18 -5.88
N THR A 407 3.17 -5.62 -6.50
CA THR A 407 2.02 -4.78 -6.84
C THR A 407 0.78 -5.27 -6.13
N GLY A 408 -0.01 -4.35 -5.58
CA GLY A 408 -1.36 -4.61 -5.09
C GLY A 408 -2.33 -3.61 -5.71
N MET A 409 -3.38 -4.11 -6.36
CA MET A 409 -4.42 -3.30 -6.98
C MET A 409 -5.76 -3.64 -6.36
N TYR A 410 -6.50 -2.58 -6.06
CA TYR A 410 -7.74 -2.64 -5.32
C TYR A 410 -8.80 -1.85 -6.05
N PHE A 411 -10.02 -2.38 -5.98
CA PHE A 411 -11.13 -1.85 -6.73
C PHE A 411 -12.29 -1.52 -5.78
N PRO A 412 -13.22 -0.68 -6.21
CA PRO A 412 -14.50 -0.54 -5.51
C PRO A 412 -15.25 -1.86 -5.43
N ILE A 413 -16.26 -1.88 -4.57
CA ILE A 413 -17.15 -3.03 -4.40
C ILE A 413 -17.79 -3.37 -5.74
N PHE A 414 -17.63 -4.63 -6.15
CA PHE A 414 -18.12 -5.16 -7.42
C PHE A 414 -19.61 -5.49 -7.34
N GLY A 415 -20.35 -5.32 -8.44
CA GLY A 415 -21.74 -5.78 -8.54
C GLY A 415 -22.81 -4.94 -7.80
N GLU A 416 -22.45 -3.99 -6.95
CA GLU A 416 -23.40 -2.98 -6.46
C GLU A 416 -23.78 -2.04 -7.62
N LYS A 417 -25.08 -1.99 -7.99
CA LYS A 417 -25.58 -0.92 -8.86
C LYS A 417 -25.40 0.41 -8.14
N LYS A 418 -24.31 1.11 -8.44
CA LYS A 418 -24.07 2.46 -7.94
C LYS A 418 -25.15 3.39 -8.48
N THR A 419 -26.06 3.83 -7.60
CA THR A 419 -27.06 4.84 -7.94
C THR A 419 -26.47 6.26 -7.89
N SER A 420 -25.37 6.43 -7.14
CA SER A 420 -24.64 7.70 -6.96
C SER A 420 -23.26 7.44 -6.36
N TYR A 421 -22.34 8.40 -6.51
CA TYR A 421 -21.04 8.40 -5.84
C TYR A 421 -21.19 8.50 -4.30
N ASP A 422 -20.48 7.68 -3.55
CA ASP A 422 -20.42 7.69 -2.08
C ASP A 422 -19.01 8.02 -1.56
N PRO A 423 -18.75 9.27 -1.15
CA PRO A 423 -17.44 9.72 -0.66
C PRO A 423 -17.01 9.10 0.68
N SER A 424 -17.87 8.33 1.34
CA SER A 424 -17.54 7.59 2.56
C SER A 424 -16.96 6.19 2.28
N LYS A 425 -17.03 5.73 1.03
CA LYS A 425 -16.51 4.46 0.55
C LYS A 425 -15.18 4.66 -0.18
N LEU A 426 -14.60 3.56 -0.68
CA LEU A 426 -13.46 3.58 -1.59
C LEU A 426 -13.97 3.38 -3.02
N GLU A 427 -14.38 4.47 -3.67
CA GLU A 427 -14.99 4.42 -5.01
C GLU A 427 -14.02 4.69 -6.17
N LYS A 428 -12.71 4.71 -5.87
CA LYS A 428 -11.64 4.80 -6.86
C LYS A 428 -10.85 3.50 -6.93
N ILE A 429 -10.32 3.22 -8.12
CA ILE A 429 -9.35 2.16 -8.32
C ILE A 429 -7.99 2.70 -7.89
N TYR A 430 -7.22 1.91 -7.13
CA TYR A 430 -5.83 2.26 -6.91
C TYR A 430 -4.92 1.05 -6.90
N SER A 431 -3.74 1.27 -7.47
CA SER A 431 -2.63 0.32 -7.55
C SER A 431 -1.45 0.89 -6.77
N LYS A 432 -0.80 0.05 -5.97
CA LYS A 432 0.48 0.35 -5.34
C LYS A 432 1.53 -0.58 -5.92
N ILE A 433 2.62 -0.02 -6.39
CA ILE A 433 3.79 -0.76 -6.89
C ILE A 433 4.96 -0.42 -5.96
N LEU A 434 5.49 -1.42 -5.28
CA LEU A 434 6.69 -1.30 -4.49
C LEU A 434 7.84 -2.04 -5.17
N PHE A 435 8.78 -1.29 -5.73
CA PHE A 435 10.02 -1.88 -6.21
C PHE A 435 10.93 -2.25 -5.04
N ARG A 436 11.35 -3.52 -5.03
CA ARG A 436 12.08 -4.18 -3.97
C ARG A 436 13.57 -3.86 -4.07
N SER A 437 14.32 -4.21 -3.03
CA SER A 437 15.78 -4.15 -3.10
C SER A 437 16.35 -5.04 -4.23
N PRO A 438 17.59 -4.80 -4.69
CA PRO A 438 18.24 -5.63 -5.71
C PRO A 438 18.14 -7.14 -5.38
N VAL A 439 17.77 -7.95 -6.37
CA VAL A 439 17.56 -9.40 -6.26
C VAL A 439 18.85 -10.10 -5.85
N ALA A 440 19.99 -9.64 -6.37
CA ALA A 440 21.31 -10.17 -6.03
C ALA A 440 21.79 -9.80 -4.62
N ASN A 441 21.07 -8.92 -3.91
CA ASN A 441 21.44 -8.53 -2.56
C ASN A 441 20.93 -9.57 -1.55
N LEU A 442 21.82 -10.05 -0.68
CA LEU A 442 21.46 -10.98 0.40
C LEU A 442 20.53 -10.35 1.45
N ARG A 443 20.65 -9.03 1.71
CA ARG A 443 19.89 -8.37 2.77
C ARG A 443 18.43 -8.22 2.39
N SER A 444 17.52 -8.54 3.31
CA SER A 444 16.10 -8.22 3.18
C SER A 444 15.88 -6.70 3.08
N ASP A 445 14.89 -6.28 2.30
CA ASP A 445 14.45 -4.87 2.24
C ASP A 445 13.53 -4.49 3.40
N PHE A 446 12.77 -5.44 3.93
CA PHE A 446 12.03 -5.27 5.19
C PHE A 446 12.84 -5.79 6.37
N ASN A 447 12.80 -5.05 7.47
CA ASN A 447 13.43 -5.41 8.73
C ASN A 447 12.48 -5.14 9.90
N GLY A 448 12.93 -5.40 11.13
CA GLY A 448 12.12 -5.25 12.34
C GLY A 448 11.53 -3.85 12.52
N LEU A 449 12.20 -2.79 12.04
CA LEU A 449 11.64 -1.44 12.12
C LEU A 449 10.37 -1.30 11.28
N ASP A 450 10.39 -1.85 10.07
CA ASP A 450 9.28 -1.75 9.12
C ASP A 450 8.09 -2.62 9.53
N LEU A 451 8.36 -3.74 10.21
CA LEU A 451 7.34 -4.71 10.62
C LEU A 451 6.66 -4.34 11.95
N PHE A 452 7.37 -3.67 12.86
CA PHE A 452 6.90 -3.46 14.24
C PHE A 452 6.88 -1.99 14.70
N THR A 453 7.35 -1.06 13.86
CA THR A 453 7.37 0.37 14.16
C THR A 453 6.84 1.15 12.96
N SER A 454 7.71 1.65 12.11
CA SER A 454 7.37 2.61 11.06
C SER A 454 8.30 2.44 9.87
N SER A 455 7.84 2.88 8.71
CA SER A 455 8.67 2.91 7.50
C SER A 455 9.80 3.91 7.67
N VAL A 456 11.05 3.46 7.55
CA VAL A 456 12.23 4.35 7.60
C VAL A 456 12.80 4.52 6.20
N ILE A 457 12.67 5.72 5.67
CA ILE A 457 12.99 6.11 4.29
C ILE A 457 14.31 6.89 4.26
N GLY A 458 15.14 6.58 3.26
CA GLY A 458 16.41 7.27 3.02
C GLY A 458 16.54 7.88 1.61
N VAL A 459 15.52 7.68 0.76
CA VAL A 459 15.47 8.25 -0.59
C VAL A 459 14.52 9.45 -0.59
N ASP A 460 14.98 10.57 -1.15
CA ASP A 460 14.16 11.76 -1.31
C ASP A 460 13.04 11.51 -2.34
N ARG A 461 11.79 11.75 -1.92
CA ARG A 461 10.59 11.49 -2.72
C ARG A 461 10.51 12.40 -3.94
N TYR A 462 10.99 13.64 -3.86
CA TYR A 462 11.00 14.59 -4.97
C TYR A 462 12.01 14.18 -6.05
N ILE A 463 13.18 13.71 -5.63
CA ILE A 463 14.20 13.22 -6.58
C ILE A 463 13.66 12.02 -7.36
N LEU A 464 13.03 11.06 -6.68
CA LEU A 464 12.45 9.90 -7.33
C LEU A 464 11.25 10.27 -8.20
N ALA A 465 10.36 11.14 -7.71
CA ALA A 465 9.22 11.64 -8.46
C ALA A 465 9.65 12.33 -9.76
N ASN A 466 10.60 13.27 -9.68
CA ASN A 466 11.09 14.00 -10.85
C ASN A 466 11.70 13.06 -11.90
N ARG A 467 12.50 12.07 -11.46
CA ARG A 467 13.07 11.05 -12.37
C ARG A 467 11.99 10.27 -13.11
N VAL A 468 10.93 9.86 -12.43
CA VAL A 468 9.84 9.10 -13.05
C VAL A 468 8.96 9.99 -13.92
N PHE A 469 8.60 11.18 -13.46
CA PHE A 469 7.74 12.12 -14.20
C PHE A 469 8.41 12.58 -15.50
N THR A 470 9.70 12.89 -15.47
CA THR A 470 10.48 13.25 -16.67
C THR A 470 10.44 12.15 -17.74
N GLU A 471 10.47 10.88 -17.33
CA GLU A 471 10.37 9.77 -18.29
C GLU A 471 8.93 9.56 -18.75
N LEU A 472 7.92 9.75 -17.90
CA LEU A 472 6.50 9.66 -18.28
C LEU A 472 6.10 10.73 -19.31
N GLU A 473 6.62 11.95 -19.17
CA GLU A 473 6.38 13.05 -20.11
C GLU A 473 6.85 12.75 -21.54
N LYS A 474 7.85 11.87 -21.72
CA LYS A 474 8.34 11.46 -23.05
C LYS A 474 7.39 10.55 -23.82
N TYR A 475 6.34 10.04 -23.17
CA TYR A 475 5.37 9.12 -23.74
C TYR A 475 4.00 9.76 -24.01
N GLN A 476 3.87 11.08 -23.76
CA GLN A 476 2.76 11.90 -24.28
C GLN A 476 3.00 12.19 -25.76
#